data_AF-A0A0E3VKN3-F1
#
_entry.id   AF-A0A0E3VKN3-F1
#
_cell.length_a   1.000
_cell.length_b   1.000
_cell.length_c   1.000
_cell.angle_alpha   90.00
_cell.angle_beta   90.00
_cell.angle_gamma   90.00
#
_symmetry.space_group_name_H-M   'P 1'
#
loop_
_entity.id
_entity.type
_entity.pdbx_description
1 polymer ?
#
loop_
_entity_poly.entity_id
_entity_poly.type
_entity_poly.pdbx_seq_one_letter_code
_entity_poly.pdbx_strand_id
1 'polypeptide(L)' 'REGSEYDQAKDVQAALDRYAEAMNLLTDFIIDRGYAIRLAIEPKPNEPRGDILLPTIGHAMAFIERLAHPHLVGVNPEVG' A
#
# COMPACT_ATOMS: atom_id res chain seq x y z
N ARG A 1 4.00 -11.05 -0.46
CA ARG A 1 3.89 -10.97 1.02
C ARG A 1 4.60 -9.69 1.43
N GLU A 2 3.86 -8.76 1.99
CA GLU A 2 4.31 -7.40 2.24
C GLU A 2 5.10 -7.38 3.54
N GLY A 3 6.44 -7.36 3.42
CA GLY A 3 7.36 -7.42 4.55
C GLY A 3 8.44 -8.50 4.49
N SER A 4 9.23 -8.60 5.55
CA SER A 4 10.36 -9.54 5.71
C SER A 4 10.57 -9.95 7.17
N GLU A 5 11.16 -11.13 7.39
CA GLU A 5 11.79 -11.53 8.67
C GLU A 5 13.31 -11.32 8.64
N TYR A 6 13.88 -11.17 7.44
CA TYR A 6 15.30 -10.96 7.19
C TYR A 6 15.44 -9.94 6.06
N ASP A 7 16.29 -8.92 6.23
CA ASP A 7 16.43 -7.81 5.28
C ASP A 7 16.71 -8.27 3.85
N GLN A 8 17.56 -9.30 3.70
CA GLN A 8 17.99 -9.80 2.39
C GLN A 8 16.92 -10.66 1.69
N ALA A 9 15.83 -11.00 2.37
CA ALA A 9 14.76 -11.82 1.79
C ALA A 9 13.89 -11.03 0.78
N LYS A 10 14.07 -9.71 0.67
CA LYS A 10 13.23 -8.86 -0.17
C LYS A 10 14.01 -7.71 -0.80
N ASP A 11 13.87 -7.57 -2.11
CA ASP A 11 14.08 -6.28 -2.77
C ASP A 11 12.88 -5.38 -2.46
N VAL A 12 13.10 -4.39 -1.60
CA VAL A 12 12.07 -3.46 -1.14
C VAL A 12 11.58 -2.55 -2.28
N GLN A 13 12.46 -2.13 -3.19
CA GLN A 13 12.07 -1.27 -4.30
C GLN A 13 11.15 -2.03 -5.25
N ALA A 14 11.56 -3.24 -5.64
CA ALA A 14 10.72 -4.10 -6.47
C ALA A 14 9.39 -4.40 -5.78
N ALA A 15 9.37 -4.63 -4.46
CA ALA A 15 8.13 -4.87 -3.72
C ALA A 15 7.17 -3.66 -3.75
N LEU A 16 7.69 -2.45 -3.53
CA LEU A 16 6.87 -1.22 -3.62
C LEU A 16 6.37 -0.97 -5.05
N ASP A 17 7.17 -1.26 -6.08
CA ASP A 17 6.73 -1.17 -7.47
C ASP A 17 5.59 -2.15 -7.77
N ARG A 18 5.65 -3.38 -7.25
CA ARG A 18 4.56 -4.36 -7.39
C ARG A 18 3.31 -3.94 -6.63
N TYR A 19 3.47 -3.34 -5.45
CA TYR A 19 2.35 -2.78 -4.68
C TYR A 19 1.67 -1.66 -5.48
N ALA A 20 2.45 -0.74 -6.05
CA ALA A 20 1.93 0.37 -6.85
C ALA A 20 1.20 -0.12 -8.12
N GLU A 21 1.76 -1.12 -8.81
CA GLU A 21 1.13 -1.76 -9.96
C GLU A 21 -0.25 -2.32 -9.61
N ALA A 22 -0.37 -3.06 -8.51
CA ALA A 22 -1.65 -3.62 -8.07
C ALA A 22 -2.67 -2.52 -7.71
N MET A 23 -2.23 -1.47 -7.00
CA MET A 23 -3.11 -0.35 -6.63
C MET A 23 -3.59 0.43 -7.85
N ASN A 24 -2.72 0.67 -8.83
CA ASN A 24 -3.09 1.34 -10.07
C ASN A 24 -4.10 0.49 -10.86
N LEU A 25 -3.85 -0.82 -11.02
CA LEU A 25 -4.80 -1.72 -11.67
C LEU A 25 -6.20 -1.70 -11.02
N LEU A 26 -6.26 -1.70 -9.68
CA LEU A 26 -7.53 -1.65 -8.96
C LEU A 26 -8.24 -0.31 -9.13
N THR A 27 -7.50 0.79 -9.09
CA THR A 27 -8.09 2.13 -9.27
C THR A 27 -8.57 2.37 -10.70
N ASP A 28 -7.83 1.91 -11.71
CA ASP A 28 -8.26 1.90 -13.11
C ASP A 28 -9.58 1.12 -13.26
N PHE A 29 -9.66 -0.07 -12.66
CA PHE A 29 -10.88 -0.89 -12.70
C PHE A 29 -12.08 -0.20 -12.02
N ILE A 30 -11.87 0.48 -10.89
CA ILE A 30 -12.93 1.25 -10.20
C ILE A 30 -13.46 2.37 -11.12
N ILE A 31 -12.56 3.09 -11.79
CA ILE A 31 -12.91 4.16 -12.73
C ILE A 31 -13.68 3.60 -13.93
N ASP A 32 -13.15 2.57 -14.58
CA ASP A 32 -13.74 1.94 -15.78
C ASP A 32 -15.15 1.40 -15.53
N ARG A 33 -15.40 0.90 -14.31
CA ARG A 33 -16.72 0.39 -13.91
C ARG A 33 -17.65 1.46 -13.34
N GLY A 34 -17.17 2.68 -13.14
CA GLY A 34 -17.93 3.77 -12.54
C GLY A 34 -18.35 3.50 -11.10
N TYR A 35 -17.53 2.76 -10.34
CA TYR A 35 -17.85 2.42 -8.96
C TYR A 35 -17.58 3.60 -8.01
N ALA A 36 -18.53 3.87 -7.13
CA ALA A 36 -18.39 4.83 -6.05
C ALA A 36 -17.61 4.24 -4.85
N ILE A 37 -16.38 3.78 -5.10
CA ILE A 37 -15.50 3.12 -4.13
C ILE A 37 -14.21 3.93 -3.95
N ARG A 38 -13.72 4.00 -2.71
CA ARG A 38 -12.36 4.45 -2.38
C ARG A 38 -11.65 3.34 -1.63
N LEU A 39 -10.35 3.17 -1.89
CA LEU A 39 -9.49 2.23 -1.20
C LEU A 39 -8.85 2.90 0.00
N ALA A 40 -8.52 2.13 1.04
CA ALA A 40 -7.79 2.61 2.20
C ALA A 40 -6.68 1.61 2.56
N ILE A 41 -5.45 2.08 2.62
CA ILE A 41 -4.30 1.29 3.07
C ILE A 41 -4.25 1.35 4.59
N GLU A 42 -4.19 0.19 5.23
CA GLU A 42 -4.03 0.06 6.69
C GLU A 42 -2.56 -0.21 7.02
N PRO A 43 -1.81 0.79 7.49
CA PRO A 43 -0.42 0.61 7.87
C PRO A 43 -0.32 -0.14 9.19
N LYS A 44 0.68 -1.01 9.31
CA LYS A 44 1.02 -1.69 10.56
C LYS A 44 2.53 -1.92 10.61
N PRO A 45 3.23 -1.69 11.74
CA PRO A 45 4.69 -1.85 11.78
C PRO A 45 5.12 -3.31 11.58
N ASN A 46 4.41 -4.24 12.21
CA ASN A 46 4.75 -5.66 12.27
C ASN A 46 3.51 -6.53 12.58
N GLU A 47 3.70 -7.85 12.62
CA GLU A 47 2.74 -8.90 13.02
C GLU A 47 1.60 -9.17 12.00
N PRO A 48 1.72 -10.22 11.17
CA PRO A 48 2.50 -11.45 11.41
C PRO A 48 3.94 -11.45 10.89
N ARG A 49 4.41 -10.39 10.22
CA ARG A 49 5.80 -10.28 9.73
C ARG A 49 6.69 -9.59 10.75
N GLY A 50 8.00 -9.81 10.66
CA GLY A 50 9.00 -9.06 11.42
C GLY A 50 8.92 -7.56 11.12
N ASP A 51 8.99 -7.21 9.84
CA ASP A 51 8.79 -5.85 9.33
C ASP A 51 7.76 -5.88 8.21
N ILE A 52 6.66 -5.12 8.34
CA ILE A 52 5.64 -4.96 7.30
C ILE A 52 5.96 -3.70 6.47
N LEU A 53 5.74 -3.77 5.14
CA LEU A 53 5.90 -2.61 4.27
C LEU A 53 4.82 -1.57 4.57
N LEU A 54 5.17 -0.28 4.43
CA LEU A 54 4.31 0.85 4.80
C LEU A 54 3.95 0.83 6.30
N PRO A 55 4.95 0.85 7.20
CA PRO A 55 4.74 0.51 8.62
C PRO A 55 3.94 1.55 9.41
N THR A 56 3.81 2.78 8.90
CA THR A 56 3.08 3.86 9.57
C THR A 56 2.29 4.70 8.57
N ILE A 57 1.39 5.55 9.10
CA ILE A 57 0.59 6.50 8.30
C ILE A 57 1.47 7.33 7.36
N GLY A 58 2.60 7.85 7.85
CA GLY A 58 3.50 8.67 7.03
C GLY A 58 4.06 7.91 5.82
N HIS A 59 4.46 6.65 6.02
CA HIS A 59 4.96 5.81 4.93
C HIS A 59 3.86 5.51 3.90
N ALA A 60 2.65 5.19 4.36
CA ALA A 60 1.51 4.93 3.49
C ALA A 60 1.12 6.18 2.68
N MET A 61 1.04 7.36 3.32
CA MET A 61 0.73 8.62 2.63
C MET A 61 1.78 8.96 1.56
N ALA A 62 3.07 8.83 1.88
CA ALA A 62 4.14 9.06 0.90
C ALA A 62 4.09 8.10 -0.29
N PHE A 63 3.68 6.85 -0.06
CA PHE A 63 3.46 5.87 -1.12
C PHE A 63 2.24 6.23 -1.99
N ILE A 64 1.12 6.61 -1.38
CA ILE A 64 -0.13 6.97 -2.07
C ILE A 64 0.10 8.12 -3.07
N GLU A 65 0.86 9.15 -2.69
CA GLU A 65 1.18 10.30 -3.56
C GLU A 65 1.90 9.91 -4.86
N ARG A 66 2.44 8.69 -4.96
CA ARG A 66 3.13 8.19 -6.15
C ARG A 66 2.26 7.33 -7.07
N LEU A 67 1.01 7.05 -6.68
CA LEU A 67 0.06 6.27 -7.49
C LEU A 67 -0.48 7.09 -8.66
N ALA A 68 -1.05 6.43 -9.66
CA ALA A 68 -1.67 7.08 -10.81
C ALA A 68 -2.95 7.85 -10.43
N HIS A 69 -3.71 7.32 -9.47
CA HIS A 69 -4.97 7.88 -8.99
C HIS A 69 -4.98 8.06 -7.46
N PRO A 70 -4.12 8.94 -6.91
CA PRO A 70 -3.92 9.08 -5.46
C PRO A 70 -5.22 9.51 -4.75
N HIS A 71 -6.07 10.29 -5.40
CA HIS A 71 -7.36 10.75 -4.86
C HIS A 71 -8.38 9.64 -4.56
N LEU A 72 -8.17 8.41 -5.07
CA LEU A 72 -9.02 7.25 -4.79
C LEU A 72 -8.50 6.37 -3.65
N VAL A 73 -7.32 6.68 -3.10
CA VAL A 73 -6.67 5.88 -2.07
C VAL A 73 -6.39 6.74 -0.83
N GLY A 74 -6.86 6.29 0.33
CA GLY A 74 -6.59 6.91 1.62
C GLY A 74 -5.86 5.97 2.58
N VAL A 75 -5.89 6.32 3.87
CA VAL A 75 -5.37 5.48 4.95
C VAL A 75 -6.50 5.05 5.90
N ASN A 76 -6.42 3.83 6.41
CA ASN A 76 -7.24 3.33 7.51
C ASN A 76 -6.35 3.15 8.75
N PRO A 77 -6.15 4.18 9.59
CA PRO A 77 -5.24 4.06 10.73
C PRO A 77 -5.86 3.24 11.87
N GLU A 78 -5.05 2.40 12.50
CA GLU A 78 -5.35 1.78 13.79
C GLU A 78 -4.60 2.52 14.92
N VAL A 79 -5.14 2.47 16.16
CA VAL A 79 -4.54 3.11 17.35
C VAL A 79 -3.38 2.30 17.94
N GLY A 80 -3.35 0.99 17.67
CA GLY A 80 -2.47 -0.01 18.29
C GLY A 80 -0.99 0.15 18.02
#